data_AF-A0AAJ3JNV7-F1
#
_entry.id   AF-A0AAJ3JNV7-F1
#
_cell.length_a   1.000
_cell.length_b   1.000
_cell.length_c   1.000
_cell.angle_alpha   90.00
_cell.angle_beta   90.00
_cell.angle_gamma   90.00
#
_symmetry.space_group_name_H-M   'P 1'
#
loop_
_entity.id
_entity.type
_entity.pdbx_description
1 polymer ?
#
loop_
_entity_poly.entity_id
_entity_poly.type
_entity_poly.pdbx_seq_one_letter_code
_entity_poly.pdbx_strand_id
1 'polypeptide(L)'
;MKQKILLVAVCAALIQGCAAPSKSHEESPSMPTTSAAVAQPTLSAYDWNLVSATDASGKPLVAMNKGIERKLRVAFGDKNLSISGGCNRQFGGYHYQDGVLKVQPLASTLMACDKSLMDLDAQVGRLFKGDLRAVITGDNRAPMLQLTTADGSVLKLQGEATPQTRYGSEGEVKFLEVAAKTVKCSHPLIPDYQCLQVRERRYDDAGLQLATQDTWHPLYQPIEGFVHHDGVRTVLRVKQYEWKNPPADAPSTVYVLDMVVEQDASGSK
;
A
#
# COMPACT_ATOMS: atom_id res chain seq x y z
N MET A 1 59.08 -19.47 5.99
CA MET A 1 59.71 -20.66 6.62
C MET A 1 60.00 -20.36 8.09
N LYS A 2 59.40 -21.11 9.03
CA LYS A 2 59.95 -21.55 10.34
C LYS A 2 58.84 -22.19 11.17
N GLN A 3 58.89 -23.52 11.31
CA GLN A 3 58.00 -24.30 12.18
C GLN A 3 58.58 -24.42 13.59
N LYS A 4 57.72 -24.45 14.62
CA LYS A 4 57.74 -25.34 15.81
C LYS A 4 56.27 -25.46 16.28
N ILE A 5 55.56 -26.60 16.37
CA ILE A 5 55.77 -27.95 16.92
C ILE A 5 55.29 -28.12 18.38
N LEU A 6 54.20 -28.90 18.53
CA LEU A 6 53.65 -29.65 19.69
C LEU A 6 53.35 -28.89 21.01
N LEU A 7 52.30 -29.22 21.79
CA LEU A 7 51.93 -30.55 22.31
C LEU A 7 50.41 -30.78 22.47
N VAL A 8 50.02 -32.06 22.50
CA VAL A 8 48.70 -32.56 22.94
C VAL A 8 48.84 -33.18 24.33
N ALA A 9 47.84 -33.00 25.21
CA ALA A 9 47.71 -33.75 26.46
C ALA A 9 46.25 -34.14 26.70
N VAL A 10 45.99 -35.44 26.82
CA VAL A 10 44.69 -36.03 27.17
C VAL A 10 44.78 -36.56 28.60
N CYS A 11 43.81 -36.21 29.45
CA CYS A 11 43.62 -36.84 30.76
C CYS A 11 42.16 -37.26 30.94
N ALA A 12 41.96 -38.51 31.35
CA ALA A 12 40.69 -39.09 31.80
C ALA A 12 40.88 -39.67 33.23
N ALA A 13 39.82 -40.26 33.81
CA ALA A 13 39.71 -40.86 35.18
C ALA A 13 39.28 -39.89 36.30
N LEU A 14 38.41 -40.22 37.29
CA LEU A 14 37.59 -41.42 37.61
C LEU A 14 36.40 -41.08 38.58
N ILE A 15 35.25 -41.74 38.35
CA ILE A 15 34.18 -42.27 39.25
C ILE A 15 33.93 -41.71 40.70
N GLN A 16 32.68 -41.29 40.97
CA GLN A 16 31.84 -41.58 42.18
C GLN A 16 30.39 -41.00 42.04
N GLY A 17 29.35 -41.41 42.80
CA GLY A 17 29.30 -42.49 43.81
C GLY A 17 27.95 -42.88 44.49
N CYS A 18 27.01 -41.96 44.82
CA CYS A 18 25.90 -42.22 45.80
C CYS A 18 24.50 -41.69 45.42
N ALA A 19 23.45 -42.08 46.18
CA ALA A 19 22.03 -42.01 45.77
C ALA A 19 21.04 -41.35 46.77
N ALA A 20 19.82 -41.05 46.27
CA ALA A 20 18.57 -40.67 46.96
C ALA A 20 18.49 -39.25 47.58
N PRO A 21 17.27 -38.66 47.77
CA PRO A 21 15.92 -39.21 47.58
C PRO A 21 15.02 -38.47 46.56
N SER A 22 13.91 -39.11 46.21
CA SER A 22 12.83 -38.54 45.41
C SER A 22 12.23 -37.28 46.05
N LYS A 23 12.13 -36.20 45.27
CA LYS A 23 11.16 -35.13 45.52
C LYS A 23 10.28 -34.99 44.30
N SER A 24 8.97 -35.16 44.50
CA SER A 24 7.94 -34.75 43.56
C SER A 24 8.08 -33.26 43.29
N HIS A 25 8.45 -32.90 42.07
CA HIS A 25 8.27 -31.54 41.58
C HIS A 25 7.04 -31.58 40.66
N GLU A 26 5.99 -30.86 41.03
CA GLU A 26 4.84 -30.66 40.16
C GLU A 26 5.33 -29.99 38.88
N GLU A 27 5.17 -30.69 37.76
CA GLU A 27 5.51 -30.20 36.43
C GLU A 27 4.48 -29.14 36.03
N SER A 28 4.70 -27.91 36.52
CA SER A 28 3.91 -26.75 36.11
C SER A 28 4.16 -26.51 34.63
N PRO A 29 3.14 -26.63 33.75
CA PRO A 29 3.34 -26.59 32.31
C PRO A 29 3.76 -25.19 31.89
N SER A 30 5.06 -25.03 31.67
CA SER A 30 5.65 -23.79 31.14
C SER A 30 5.24 -23.64 29.68
N MET A 31 4.09 -22.99 29.47
CA MET A 31 3.62 -22.58 28.15
C MET A 31 4.74 -21.81 27.43
N PRO A 32 5.12 -22.17 26.19
CA PRO A 32 6.03 -21.34 25.42
C PRO A 32 5.31 -20.04 25.07
N THR A 33 5.71 -18.95 25.73
CA THR A 33 5.30 -17.60 25.34
C THR A 33 5.96 -17.28 24.01
N THR A 34 5.36 -17.75 22.91
CA THR A 34 5.58 -17.20 21.58
C THR A 34 5.09 -15.76 21.61
N SER A 35 5.94 -14.86 22.08
CA SER A 35 5.79 -13.44 21.88
C SER A 35 5.87 -13.23 20.37
N ALA A 36 4.70 -13.22 19.73
CA ALA A 36 4.57 -12.81 18.35
C ALA A 36 5.00 -11.34 18.30
N ALA A 37 6.29 -11.13 18.01
CA ALA A 37 6.80 -9.82 17.69
C ALA A 37 5.94 -9.31 16.53
N VAL A 38 5.09 -8.33 16.82
CA VAL A 38 4.19 -7.74 15.82
C VAL A 38 5.10 -7.13 14.77
N ALA A 39 5.23 -7.81 13.63
CA ALA A 39 6.01 -7.34 12.50
C ALA A 39 5.50 -5.93 12.17
N GLN A 40 6.37 -4.92 12.28
CA GLN A 40 5.92 -3.56 12.10
C GLN A 40 5.35 -3.41 10.69
N PRO A 41 4.15 -2.81 10.54
CA PRO A 41 3.57 -2.57 9.23
C PRO A 41 4.56 -1.84 8.33
N THR A 42 4.78 -2.37 7.11
CA THR A 42 5.69 -1.74 6.15
C THR A 42 5.07 -0.46 5.59
N LEU A 43 5.92 0.49 5.17
CA LEU A 43 5.46 1.72 4.55
C LEU A 43 4.58 1.48 3.30
N SER A 44 4.86 0.42 2.53
CA SER A 44 4.12 0.05 1.31
C SER A 44 2.80 -0.69 1.56
N ALA A 45 2.53 -1.14 2.79
CA ALA A 45 1.26 -1.79 3.12
C ALA A 45 0.08 -0.80 3.23
N TYR A 46 0.36 0.52 3.22
CA TYR A 46 -0.63 1.58 3.44
C TYR A 46 -0.43 2.78 2.51
N ASP A 47 -1.55 3.36 2.07
CA ASP A 47 -1.62 4.74 1.60
C ASP A 47 -1.69 5.67 2.82
N TRP A 48 -0.73 6.58 2.97
CA TRP A 48 -0.62 7.44 4.15
C TRP A 48 -1.25 8.81 3.88
N ASN A 49 -2.43 9.04 4.45
CA ASN A 49 -3.18 10.29 4.28
C ASN A 49 -2.86 11.28 5.40
N LEU A 50 -2.46 12.51 5.06
CA LEU A 50 -2.05 13.56 6.00
C LEU A 50 -3.20 13.98 6.94
N VAL A 51 -2.94 13.98 8.25
CA VAL A 51 -3.90 14.46 9.27
C VAL A 51 -3.44 15.71 10.01
N SER A 52 -2.13 15.93 10.17
CA SER A 52 -1.61 17.15 10.80
C SER A 52 -0.16 17.44 10.40
N ALA A 53 0.21 18.71 10.35
CA ALA A 53 1.57 19.17 10.14
C ALA A 53 1.91 20.34 11.09
N THR A 54 2.98 20.23 11.85
CA THR A 54 3.45 21.28 12.79
C THR A 54 4.93 21.57 12.61
N ASP A 55 5.37 22.77 12.98
CA ASP A 55 6.79 23.07 13.14
C ASP A 55 7.35 22.49 14.46
N ALA A 56 8.64 22.71 14.72
CA ALA A 56 9.35 22.25 15.91
C ALA A 56 8.81 22.83 17.24
N SER A 57 8.05 23.93 17.20
CA SER A 57 7.36 24.50 18.36
C SER A 57 5.95 23.92 18.59
N GLY A 58 5.50 23.03 17.71
CA GLY A 58 4.16 22.46 17.71
C GLY A 58 3.11 23.36 17.05
N LYS A 59 3.49 24.48 16.44
CA LYS A 59 2.55 25.38 15.75
C LYS A 59 2.15 24.80 14.39
N PRO A 60 0.86 24.86 13.98
CA PRO A 60 0.42 24.36 12.68
C PRO A 60 1.12 25.02 11.48
N LEU A 61 1.58 24.19 10.54
CA LEU A 61 2.13 24.64 9.26
C LEU A 61 0.98 25.00 8.31
N VAL A 62 0.56 26.27 8.31
CA VAL A 62 -0.63 26.76 7.58
C VAL A 62 -0.67 26.35 6.09
N ALA A 63 0.47 26.33 5.40
CA ALA A 63 0.55 25.89 3.99
C ALA A 63 0.17 24.41 3.79
N MET A 64 0.19 23.57 4.83
CA MET A 64 -0.24 22.17 4.80
C MET A 64 -1.74 21.98 5.02
N ASN A 65 -2.48 23.00 5.48
CA ASN A 65 -3.92 22.89 5.79
C ASN A 65 -4.72 22.42 4.56
N LYS A 66 -4.41 22.96 3.37
CA LYS A 66 -5.06 22.54 2.12
C LYS A 66 -4.76 21.09 1.76
N GLY A 67 -3.61 20.57 2.20
CA GLY A 67 -3.26 19.15 2.10
C GLY A 67 -4.14 18.29 3.02
N ILE A 68 -4.42 18.72 4.24
CA ILE A 68 -5.32 18.01 5.16
C ILE A 68 -6.75 17.98 4.58
N GLU A 69 -7.27 19.12 4.14
CA GLU A 69 -8.60 19.23 3.49
C GLU A 69 -8.77 18.30 2.29
N ARG A 70 -7.71 18.17 1.46
CA ARG A 70 -7.72 17.35 0.23
C ARG A 70 -7.23 15.92 0.43
N LYS A 71 -6.98 15.48 1.67
CA LYS A 71 -6.38 14.18 2.00
C LYS A 71 -5.09 13.92 1.22
N LEU A 72 -4.11 14.82 1.35
CA LEU A 72 -2.78 14.66 0.76
C LEU A 72 -2.22 13.29 1.14
N ARG A 73 -1.88 12.51 0.13
CA ARG A 73 -1.52 11.10 0.27
C ARG A 73 -0.06 10.89 -0.09
N VAL A 74 0.64 10.10 0.71
CA VAL A 74 1.97 9.56 0.41
C VAL A 74 1.81 8.06 0.22
N ALA A 75 2.11 7.58 -0.97
CA ALA A 75 2.10 6.15 -1.33
C ALA A 75 3.54 5.67 -1.55
N PHE A 76 3.87 4.47 -1.07
CA PHE A 76 5.19 3.85 -1.20
C PHE A 76 5.09 2.56 -2.02
N GLY A 77 5.81 2.48 -3.15
CA GLY A 77 6.13 1.23 -3.84
C GLY A 77 7.50 0.70 -3.42
N ASP A 78 8.03 -0.32 -4.09
CA ASP A 78 9.26 -1.03 -3.67
C ASP A 78 10.49 -0.15 -3.40
N LYS A 79 10.67 0.91 -4.21
CA LYS A 79 11.84 1.81 -4.19
C LYS A 79 11.49 3.27 -4.46
N ASN A 80 10.21 3.57 -4.65
CA ASN A 80 9.73 4.90 -5.03
C ASN A 80 8.57 5.31 -4.12
N LEU A 81 8.45 6.61 -3.89
CA LEU A 81 7.29 7.21 -3.26
C LEU A 81 6.63 8.19 -4.23
N SER A 82 5.33 8.39 -4.06
CA SER A 82 4.61 9.47 -4.73
C SER A 82 3.70 10.21 -3.75
N ILE A 83 3.59 11.52 -3.93
CA ILE A 83 2.81 12.42 -3.12
C ILE A 83 1.76 13.09 -4.00
N SER A 84 0.49 12.98 -3.62
CA SER A 84 -0.67 13.51 -4.35
C SER A 84 -1.60 14.30 -3.42
N GLY A 85 -2.49 15.12 -3.99
CA GLY A 85 -3.34 16.06 -3.23
C GLY A 85 -2.81 17.51 -3.19
N GLY A 86 -1.64 17.75 -3.80
CA GLY A 86 -1.13 19.08 -4.18
C GLY A 86 -1.75 19.64 -5.46
N CYS A 87 -1.21 20.73 -6.02
CA CYS A 87 -1.47 21.08 -7.42
C CYS A 87 -0.82 20.04 -8.33
N ASN A 88 0.44 19.72 -8.04
CA ASN A 88 1.25 18.76 -8.77
C ASN A 88 1.41 17.44 -8.04
N ARG A 89 1.61 16.36 -8.81
CA ARG A 89 2.08 15.09 -8.24
C ARG A 89 3.59 15.14 -8.12
N GLN A 90 4.10 14.91 -6.92
CA GLN A 90 5.54 14.79 -6.65
C GLN A 90 5.90 13.31 -6.52
N PHE A 91 7.12 12.93 -6.93
CA PHE A 91 7.56 11.55 -6.91
C PHE A 91 9.09 11.45 -6.91
N GLY A 92 9.62 10.38 -6.33
CA GLY A 92 11.06 10.15 -6.27
C GLY A 92 11.42 8.81 -5.64
N GLY A 93 12.71 8.47 -5.69
CA GLY A 93 13.23 7.30 -5.00
C GLY A 93 13.26 7.48 -3.48
N TYR A 94 13.21 6.37 -2.73
CA TYR A 94 13.48 6.41 -1.30
C TYR A 94 14.26 5.17 -0.84
N HIS A 95 14.89 5.29 0.33
CA HIS A 95 15.38 4.16 1.10
C HIS A 95 14.83 4.25 2.52
N TYR A 96 14.36 3.15 3.09
CA TYR A 96 13.89 3.08 4.46
C TYR A 96 14.68 2.01 5.21
N GLN A 97 15.39 2.43 6.26
CA GLN A 97 16.23 1.56 7.07
C GLN A 97 16.29 2.11 8.50
N ASP A 98 16.23 1.23 9.50
CA ASP A 98 16.38 1.56 10.93
C ASP A 98 15.48 2.73 11.42
N GLY A 99 14.30 2.86 10.82
CA GLY A 99 13.34 3.91 11.12
C GLY A 99 13.70 5.30 10.55
N VAL A 100 14.65 5.37 9.62
CA VAL A 100 14.97 6.58 8.85
C VAL A 100 14.52 6.39 7.40
N LEU A 101 13.71 7.33 6.91
CA LEU A 101 13.26 7.43 5.53
C LEU A 101 14.11 8.47 4.81
N LYS A 102 14.98 8.01 3.90
CA LYS A 102 15.85 8.87 3.08
C LYS A 102 15.18 9.12 1.73
N VAL A 103 14.70 10.34 1.52
CA VAL A 103 13.99 10.72 0.29
C VAL A 103 14.98 11.30 -0.72
N GLN A 104 15.02 10.74 -1.92
CA GLN A 104 15.81 11.28 -3.04
C GLN A 104 15.14 12.55 -3.60
N PRO A 105 15.86 13.41 -4.34
CA PRO A 105 15.28 14.61 -4.94
C PRO A 105 13.98 14.31 -5.69
N LEU A 106 12.89 14.97 -5.29
CA LEU A 106 11.58 14.78 -5.88
C LEU A 106 11.49 15.48 -7.24
N ALA A 107 11.00 14.75 -8.23
CA ALA A 107 10.45 15.32 -9.45
C ALA A 107 8.98 15.70 -9.23
N SER A 108 8.45 16.57 -10.10
CA SER A 108 7.08 17.09 -10.03
C SER A 108 6.51 17.25 -11.43
N THR A 109 5.19 17.15 -11.56
CA THR A 109 4.46 17.70 -12.72
C THR A 109 4.54 19.23 -12.74
N LEU A 110 4.13 19.86 -13.86
CA LEU A 110 4.19 21.31 -14.10
C LEU A 110 2.81 21.91 -14.44
N MET A 111 1.78 21.51 -13.71
CA MET A 111 0.46 22.15 -13.72
C MET A 111 0.48 23.46 -12.93
N ALA A 112 -0.29 24.43 -13.40
CA ALA A 112 -0.60 25.66 -12.68
C ALA A 112 -1.97 25.56 -12.01
N CYS A 113 -2.06 26.01 -10.76
CA CYS A 113 -3.29 26.05 -9.97
C CYS A 113 -3.33 27.35 -9.13
N ASP A 114 -4.33 27.50 -8.27
CA ASP A 114 -4.37 28.56 -7.27
C ASP A 114 -3.11 28.57 -6.38
N LYS A 115 -2.70 29.77 -5.97
CA LYS A 115 -1.49 30.00 -5.17
C LYS A 115 -1.41 29.09 -3.92
N SER A 116 -2.53 28.84 -3.25
CA SER A 116 -2.56 28.00 -2.04
C SER A 116 -2.16 26.53 -2.29
N LEU A 117 -2.40 26.00 -3.49
CA LEU A 117 -1.96 24.66 -3.89
C LEU A 117 -0.51 24.65 -4.35
N MET A 118 -0.03 25.73 -4.97
CA MET A 118 1.40 25.89 -5.31
C MET A 118 2.27 26.08 -4.05
N ASP A 119 1.77 26.83 -3.06
CA ASP A 119 2.41 27.00 -1.76
C ASP A 119 2.47 25.66 -1.00
N LEU A 120 1.40 24.85 -1.08
CA LEU A 120 1.37 23.47 -0.56
C LEU A 120 2.43 22.59 -1.24
N ASP A 121 2.53 22.60 -2.57
CA ASP A 121 3.53 21.84 -3.31
C ASP A 121 4.96 22.20 -2.87
N ALA A 122 5.26 23.51 -2.77
CA ALA A 122 6.56 23.99 -2.33
C ALA A 122 6.86 23.61 -0.87
N GLN A 123 5.84 23.64 0.00
CA GLN A 123 5.95 23.23 1.40
C GLN A 123 6.20 21.73 1.55
N VAL A 124 5.54 20.89 0.73
CA VAL A 124 5.79 19.44 0.65
C VAL A 124 7.22 19.15 0.19
N GLY A 125 7.66 19.76 -0.91
CA GLY A 125 9.01 19.57 -1.44
C GLY A 125 10.11 20.01 -0.47
N ARG A 126 9.84 20.98 0.40
CA ARG A 126 10.75 21.36 1.50
C ARG A 126 10.77 20.33 2.63
N LEU A 127 9.61 19.86 3.08
CA LEU A 127 9.51 18.94 4.22
C LEU A 127 10.05 17.54 3.88
N PHE A 128 9.83 17.06 2.67
CA PHE A 128 10.32 15.76 2.21
C PHE A 128 11.78 15.79 1.73
N LYS A 129 12.53 16.88 1.98
CA LYS A 129 13.93 16.98 1.59
C LYS A 129 14.86 16.38 2.63
N GLY A 130 15.56 15.30 2.26
CA GLY A 130 16.60 14.67 3.06
C GLY A 130 16.11 13.50 3.90
N ASP A 131 16.72 13.32 5.08
CA ASP A 131 16.44 12.21 5.98
C ASP A 131 15.30 12.57 6.95
N LEU A 132 14.28 11.71 7.01
CA LEU A 132 13.11 11.83 7.87
C LEU A 132 13.15 10.73 8.93
N ARG A 133 13.00 11.06 10.21
CA ARG A 133 12.77 10.03 11.24
C ARG A 133 11.32 9.58 11.12
N ALA A 134 11.12 8.31 10.76
CA ALA A 134 9.81 7.70 10.60
C ALA A 134 9.50 6.75 11.76
N VAL A 135 8.33 6.93 12.38
CA VAL A 135 7.83 6.09 13.47
C VAL A 135 6.40 5.70 13.14
N ILE A 136 6.12 4.40 13.11
CA ILE A 136 4.77 3.87 12.90
C ILE A 136 4.23 3.36 14.24
N THR A 137 3.00 3.72 14.56
CA THR A 137 2.28 3.33 15.78
C THR A 137 0.84 2.92 15.47
N GLY A 138 0.10 2.38 16.45
CA GLY A 138 -1.26 1.86 16.24
C GLY A 138 -1.28 0.39 15.82
N ASP A 139 -2.48 -0.12 15.49
CA ASP A 139 -2.67 -1.47 14.97
C ASP A 139 -2.73 -1.48 13.43
N ASN A 140 -2.77 -2.67 12.82
CA ASN A 140 -2.76 -2.81 11.37
C ASN A 140 -4.07 -2.34 10.67
N ARG A 141 -5.12 -1.96 11.42
CA ARG A 141 -6.39 -1.47 10.85
C ARG A 141 -6.39 0.05 10.70
N ALA A 142 -5.70 0.76 11.59
CA ALA A 142 -5.59 2.21 11.55
C ALA A 142 -4.20 2.71 12.04
N PRO A 143 -3.09 2.31 11.40
CA PRO A 143 -1.76 2.71 11.85
C PRO A 143 -1.50 4.20 11.57
N MET A 144 -0.67 4.81 12.41
CA MET A 144 -0.25 6.20 12.32
C MET A 144 1.24 6.29 12.01
N LEU A 145 1.60 6.91 10.89
CA LEU A 145 2.97 7.27 10.54
C LEU A 145 3.26 8.70 11.02
N GLN A 146 4.28 8.85 11.86
CA GLN A 146 4.88 10.14 12.15
C GLN A 146 6.19 10.27 11.38
N LEU A 147 6.35 11.36 10.63
CA LEU A 147 7.61 11.78 10.00
C LEU A 147 8.10 13.04 10.70
N THR A 148 9.34 13.02 11.20
CA THR A 148 10.02 14.18 11.77
C THR A 148 11.17 14.60 10.86
N THR A 149 11.18 15.86 10.45
CA THR A 149 12.18 16.47 9.56
C THR A 149 13.44 16.90 10.32
N ALA A 150 14.51 17.20 9.60
CA ALA A 150 15.73 17.76 10.17
C ALA A 150 15.53 19.17 10.81
N ASP A 151 14.51 19.93 10.38
CA ASP A 151 14.13 21.21 11.00
C ASP A 151 13.18 21.07 12.20
N GLY A 152 12.90 19.82 12.63
CA GLY A 152 12.04 19.49 13.77
C GLY A 152 10.54 19.56 13.48
N SER A 153 10.13 19.92 12.26
CA SER A 153 8.74 19.81 11.83
C SER A 153 8.24 18.36 11.91
N VAL A 154 6.96 18.19 12.22
CA VAL A 154 6.31 16.89 12.39
C VAL A 154 5.10 16.77 11.47
N LEU A 155 5.11 15.74 10.62
CA LEU A 155 3.94 15.28 9.87
C LEU A 155 3.36 14.05 10.56
N LYS A 156 2.03 14.00 10.67
CA LYS A 156 1.30 12.79 11.06
C LYS A 156 0.36 12.40 9.94
N LEU A 157 0.37 11.12 9.58
CA LEU A 157 -0.42 10.55 8.50
C LEU A 157 -1.14 9.28 9.00
N GLN A 158 -2.41 9.16 8.66
CA GLN A 158 -3.23 7.98 8.92
C GLN A 158 -3.08 7.00 7.75
N GLY A 159 -2.66 5.76 8.05
CA GLY A 159 -2.56 4.69 7.07
C GLY A 159 -3.93 4.12 6.71
N GLU A 160 -4.17 3.99 5.42
CA GLU A 160 -5.30 3.30 4.79
C GLU A 160 -4.75 2.06 4.07
N ALA A 161 -5.22 0.86 4.41
CA ALA A 161 -4.62 -0.38 3.90
C ALA A 161 -4.76 -0.50 2.37
N THR A 162 -3.65 -0.75 1.68
CA THR A 162 -3.66 -0.94 0.21
C THR A 162 -4.51 -2.16 -0.18
N PRO A 163 -5.01 -2.25 -1.43
CA PRO A 163 -5.67 -3.45 -1.94
C PRO A 163 -4.87 -4.74 -1.69
N GLN A 164 -3.55 -4.70 -1.88
CA GLN A 164 -2.66 -5.82 -1.59
C GLN A 164 -2.69 -6.24 -0.11
N THR A 165 -2.67 -5.28 0.82
CA THR A 165 -2.79 -5.55 2.26
C THR A 165 -4.18 -6.06 2.65
N ARG A 166 -5.25 -5.53 2.04
CA ARG A 166 -6.64 -5.95 2.31
C ARG A 166 -6.92 -7.38 1.82
N TYR A 167 -6.40 -7.76 0.65
CA TYR A 167 -6.70 -9.05 0.01
C TYR A 167 -5.57 -10.09 0.09
N GLY A 168 -4.38 -9.70 0.55
CA GLY A 168 -3.28 -10.63 0.86
C GLY A 168 -2.55 -11.20 -0.37
N SER A 169 -2.53 -10.48 -1.49
CA SER A 169 -1.76 -10.83 -2.69
C SER A 169 -1.41 -9.58 -3.50
N GLU A 170 -0.52 -9.67 -4.49
CA GLU A 170 -0.24 -8.55 -5.40
C GLU A 170 -1.39 -8.24 -6.38
N GLY A 171 -2.36 -9.14 -6.51
CA GLY A 171 -3.42 -9.08 -7.53
C GLY A 171 -2.92 -9.48 -8.93
N GLU A 172 -3.77 -10.17 -9.69
CA GLU A 172 -3.51 -10.45 -11.10
C GLU A 172 -3.84 -9.20 -11.92
N VAL A 173 -2.92 -8.78 -12.80
CA VAL A 173 -3.18 -7.67 -13.73
C VAL A 173 -4.08 -8.16 -14.86
N LYS A 174 -5.27 -7.56 -14.97
CA LYS A 174 -6.22 -7.78 -16.06
C LYS A 174 -6.44 -6.49 -16.85
N PHE A 175 -6.82 -6.63 -18.12
CA PHE A 175 -7.35 -5.52 -18.90
C PHE A 175 -8.81 -5.77 -19.22
N LEU A 176 -9.69 -4.85 -18.83
CA LEU A 176 -11.13 -4.93 -19.08
C LEU A 176 -11.54 -3.79 -20.01
N GLU A 177 -12.13 -4.12 -21.14
CA GLU A 177 -12.88 -3.14 -21.93
C GLU A 177 -14.29 -3.04 -21.34
N VAL A 178 -14.71 -1.84 -20.97
CA VAL A 178 -16.02 -1.49 -20.45
C VAL A 178 -16.80 -0.76 -21.54
N ALA A 179 -18.01 -1.23 -21.83
CA ALA A 179 -18.84 -0.64 -22.88
C ALA A 179 -19.34 0.76 -22.51
N ALA A 180 -19.69 1.55 -23.54
CA ALA A 180 -20.25 2.88 -23.38
C ALA A 180 -21.61 2.91 -22.66
N LYS A 181 -22.36 1.80 -22.66
CA LYS A 181 -23.67 1.65 -22.01
C LYS A 181 -23.64 0.48 -21.02
N THR A 182 -24.31 0.67 -19.89
CA THR A 182 -24.65 -0.39 -18.94
C THR A 182 -25.83 -1.23 -19.46
N VAL A 183 -26.13 -2.34 -18.79
CA VAL A 183 -27.31 -3.17 -19.07
C VAL A 183 -28.08 -3.47 -17.79
N LYS A 184 -29.41 -3.62 -17.91
CA LYS A 184 -30.23 -4.22 -16.85
C LYS A 184 -29.71 -5.61 -16.50
N CYS A 185 -29.51 -5.85 -15.22
CA CYS A 185 -29.08 -7.14 -14.68
C CYS A 185 -29.81 -7.46 -13.37
N SER A 186 -29.76 -8.72 -12.94
CA SER A 186 -30.32 -9.12 -11.66
C SER A 186 -29.39 -8.69 -10.51
N HIS A 187 -29.97 -8.14 -9.45
CA HIS A 187 -29.30 -7.85 -8.18
C HIS A 187 -30.24 -8.22 -7.03
N PRO A 188 -29.79 -8.91 -5.96
CA PRO A 188 -30.69 -9.45 -4.93
C PRO A 188 -31.53 -8.40 -4.18
N LEU A 189 -30.97 -7.19 -4.02
CA LEU A 189 -31.55 -6.13 -3.16
C LEU A 189 -31.96 -4.85 -3.91
N ILE A 190 -31.69 -4.74 -5.22
CA ILE A 190 -31.88 -3.49 -5.97
C ILE A 190 -32.66 -3.79 -7.27
N PRO A 191 -33.91 -3.31 -7.42
CA PRO A 191 -34.65 -3.48 -8.66
C PRO A 191 -34.01 -2.66 -9.78
N ASP A 192 -34.13 -3.15 -11.03
CA ASP A 192 -33.61 -2.49 -12.23
C ASP A 192 -32.11 -2.12 -12.18
N TYR A 193 -31.30 -2.87 -11.41
CA TYR A 193 -29.87 -2.63 -11.28
C TYR A 193 -29.14 -2.64 -12.64
N GLN A 194 -28.17 -1.74 -12.79
CA GLN A 194 -27.41 -1.55 -14.03
C GLN A 194 -26.00 -2.09 -13.85
N CYS A 195 -25.67 -3.16 -14.57
CA CYS A 195 -24.32 -3.73 -14.59
C CYS A 195 -23.48 -3.10 -15.71
N LEU A 196 -22.17 -3.01 -15.47
CA LEU A 196 -21.21 -2.75 -16.54
C LEU A 196 -21.27 -3.92 -17.54
N GLN A 197 -21.21 -3.61 -18.84
CA GLN A 197 -20.87 -4.61 -19.86
C GLN A 197 -19.36 -4.63 -20.02
N VAL A 198 -18.72 -5.79 -19.87
CA VAL A 198 -17.26 -5.95 -19.93
C VAL A 198 -16.84 -7.11 -20.84
N ARG A 199 -15.58 -7.08 -21.28
CA ARG A 199 -14.85 -8.22 -21.84
C ARG A 199 -13.34 -8.06 -21.57
N GLU A 200 -12.59 -9.16 -21.51
CA GLU A 200 -11.14 -9.11 -21.32
C GLU A 200 -10.45 -8.61 -22.61
N ARG A 201 -9.41 -7.79 -22.44
CA ARG A 201 -8.44 -7.47 -23.49
C ARG A 201 -7.12 -8.13 -23.15
N ARG A 202 -6.42 -8.62 -24.16
CA ARG A 202 -5.10 -9.24 -24.00
C ARG A 202 -4.08 -8.51 -24.84
N TYR A 203 -2.86 -8.46 -24.34
CA TYR A 203 -1.71 -7.84 -24.98
C TYR A 203 -0.57 -8.86 -24.96
N ASP A 204 0.31 -8.79 -25.95
CA ASP A 204 1.55 -9.59 -25.94
C ASP A 204 2.66 -8.92 -25.11
N ASP A 205 3.81 -9.58 -25.03
CA ASP A 205 4.99 -9.09 -24.29
C ASP A 205 5.57 -7.78 -24.85
N ALA A 206 5.20 -7.38 -26.08
CA ALA A 206 5.55 -6.10 -26.69
C ALA A 206 4.50 -5.01 -26.40
N GLY A 207 3.40 -5.33 -25.72
CA GLY A 207 2.29 -4.44 -25.44
C GLY A 207 1.34 -4.22 -26.64
N LEU A 208 1.44 -5.04 -27.69
CA LEU A 208 0.51 -4.99 -28.82
C LEU A 208 -0.79 -5.70 -28.45
N GLN A 209 -1.93 -5.06 -28.75
CA GLN A 209 -3.24 -5.64 -28.44
C GLN A 209 -3.52 -6.85 -29.33
N LEU A 210 -3.80 -7.99 -28.70
CA LEU A 210 -4.22 -9.21 -29.37
C LEU A 210 -5.70 -9.12 -29.81
N ALA A 211 -6.09 -9.99 -30.74
CA ALA A 211 -7.49 -10.12 -31.15
C ALA A 211 -8.36 -10.49 -29.93
N THR A 212 -9.42 -9.73 -29.70
CA THR A 212 -10.35 -9.97 -28.59
C THR A 212 -11.21 -11.20 -28.89
N GLN A 213 -11.08 -12.23 -28.06
CA GLN A 213 -11.80 -13.50 -28.21
C GLN A 213 -13.08 -13.52 -27.37
N ASP A 214 -13.10 -12.79 -26.25
CA ASP A 214 -14.19 -12.81 -25.29
C ASP A 214 -15.39 -11.97 -25.74
N THR A 215 -16.58 -12.53 -25.53
CA THR A 215 -17.86 -11.85 -25.75
C THR A 215 -18.18 -10.91 -24.59
N TRP A 216 -18.87 -9.81 -24.90
CA TRP A 216 -19.45 -8.93 -23.89
C TRP A 216 -20.35 -9.69 -22.92
N HIS A 217 -20.17 -9.43 -21.63
CA HIS A 217 -20.98 -10.01 -20.56
C HIS A 217 -21.17 -9.00 -19.41
N PRO A 218 -22.25 -9.12 -18.63
CA PRO A 218 -22.46 -8.28 -17.46
C PRO A 218 -21.47 -8.58 -16.34
N LEU A 219 -20.85 -7.54 -15.79
CA LEU A 219 -20.13 -7.60 -14.52
C LEU A 219 -21.09 -7.27 -13.39
N TYR A 220 -21.43 -8.28 -12.58
CA TYR A 220 -22.38 -8.18 -11.46
C TYR A 220 -21.78 -7.55 -10.18
N GLN A 221 -20.70 -6.78 -10.33
CA GLN A 221 -20.02 -6.09 -9.24
C GLN A 221 -19.40 -4.77 -9.75
N PRO A 222 -19.18 -3.76 -8.89
CA PRO A 222 -18.40 -2.59 -9.25
C PRO A 222 -16.91 -2.94 -9.44
N ILE A 223 -16.17 -2.01 -10.04
CA ILE A 223 -14.70 -2.00 -10.03
C ILE A 223 -14.30 -0.88 -9.06
N GLU A 224 -13.58 -1.20 -7.98
CA GLU A 224 -13.18 -0.21 -6.98
C GLU A 224 -12.33 0.90 -7.61
N GLY A 225 -12.65 2.16 -7.31
CA GLY A 225 -11.96 3.34 -7.86
C GLY A 225 -12.35 3.72 -9.29
N PHE A 226 -13.14 2.90 -10.00
CA PHE A 226 -13.68 3.25 -11.31
C PHE A 226 -15.10 3.82 -11.22
N VAL A 227 -15.34 4.94 -11.90
CA VAL A 227 -16.67 5.53 -12.11
C VAL A 227 -16.98 5.47 -13.60
N HIS A 228 -18.08 4.80 -13.96
CA HIS A 228 -18.54 4.74 -15.34
C HIS A 228 -19.21 6.06 -15.75
N HIS A 229 -18.99 6.45 -17.00
CA HIS A 229 -19.66 7.59 -17.61
C HIS A 229 -20.44 7.11 -18.84
N ASP A 230 -21.74 7.39 -18.86
CA ASP A 230 -22.63 7.00 -19.95
C ASP A 230 -22.16 7.60 -21.28
N GLY A 231 -22.13 6.77 -22.33
CA GLY A 231 -21.61 7.15 -23.65
C GLY A 231 -20.10 7.00 -23.83
N VAL A 232 -19.33 6.66 -22.78
CA VAL A 232 -17.86 6.55 -22.84
C VAL A 232 -17.41 5.08 -22.76
N ARG A 233 -16.93 4.51 -23.87
CA ARG A 233 -16.21 3.22 -23.84
C ARG A 233 -14.86 3.45 -23.17
N THR A 234 -14.46 2.55 -22.26
CA THR A 234 -13.21 2.70 -21.51
C THR A 234 -12.44 1.39 -21.47
N VAL A 235 -11.13 1.40 -21.75
CA VAL A 235 -10.24 0.26 -21.43
C VAL A 235 -9.55 0.54 -20.10
N LEU A 236 -9.66 -0.39 -19.17
CA LEU A 236 -9.08 -0.32 -17.84
C LEU A 236 -7.99 -1.37 -17.69
N ARG A 237 -6.87 -1.00 -17.06
CA ARG A 237 -6.00 -1.96 -16.35
C ARG A 237 -6.49 -2.04 -14.92
N VAL A 238 -6.82 -3.24 -14.47
CA VAL A 238 -7.30 -3.52 -13.11
C VAL A 238 -6.41 -4.56 -12.46
N LYS A 239 -6.33 -4.54 -11.13
CA LYS A 239 -5.84 -5.66 -10.34
C LYS A 239 -7.02 -6.48 -9.84
N GLN A 240 -7.06 -7.75 -10.19
CA GLN A 240 -8.03 -8.74 -9.71
C GLN A 240 -7.45 -9.45 -8.48
N TYR A 241 -8.25 -9.55 -7.40
CA TYR A 241 -7.84 -10.21 -6.15
C TYR A 241 -8.84 -11.31 -5.78
N GLU A 242 -8.35 -12.43 -5.24
CA GLU A 242 -9.18 -13.37 -4.50
C GLU A 242 -9.45 -12.83 -3.09
N TRP A 243 -10.73 -12.67 -2.73
CA TRP A 243 -11.13 -12.36 -1.37
C TRP A 243 -11.47 -13.64 -0.64
N LYS A 244 -10.53 -14.14 0.19
CA LYS A 244 -10.62 -15.46 0.84
C LYS A 244 -11.77 -15.61 1.84
N ASN A 245 -12.19 -14.51 2.48
CA ASN A 245 -13.26 -14.48 3.48
C ASN A 245 -14.18 -13.26 3.21
N PRO A 246 -15.00 -13.29 2.15
CA PRO A 246 -15.90 -12.20 1.82
C PRO A 246 -17.14 -12.25 2.74
N PRO A 247 -17.81 -11.10 3.00
CA PRO A 247 -19.18 -11.08 3.50
C PRO A 247 -20.14 -11.91 2.61
N ALA A 248 -21.25 -12.39 3.17
CA ALA A 248 -22.16 -13.33 2.49
C ALA A 248 -22.69 -12.82 1.13
N ASP A 249 -22.91 -11.52 0.98
CA ASP A 249 -23.42 -10.88 -0.24
C ASP A 249 -22.31 -10.31 -1.15
N ALA A 250 -21.03 -10.56 -0.84
CA ALA A 250 -19.89 -10.04 -1.58
C ALA A 250 -19.22 -11.12 -2.45
N PRO A 251 -18.69 -10.76 -3.63
CA PRO A 251 -18.00 -11.72 -4.49
C PRO A 251 -16.66 -12.17 -3.88
N SER A 252 -16.30 -13.43 -4.13
CA SER A 252 -14.97 -13.98 -3.79
C SER A 252 -13.83 -13.43 -4.67
N THR A 253 -14.14 -12.57 -5.63
CA THR A 253 -13.20 -11.89 -6.53
C THR A 253 -13.50 -10.40 -6.51
N VAL A 254 -12.48 -9.57 -6.32
CA VAL A 254 -12.58 -8.10 -6.33
C VAL A 254 -11.72 -7.53 -7.46
N TYR A 255 -12.26 -6.55 -8.19
CA TYR A 255 -11.53 -5.77 -9.18
C TYR A 255 -11.25 -4.36 -8.65
N VAL A 256 -9.98 -3.96 -8.63
CA VAL A 256 -9.57 -2.60 -8.27
C VAL A 256 -8.92 -1.92 -9.46
N LEU A 257 -9.33 -0.69 -9.76
CA LEU A 257 -8.73 0.13 -10.80
C LEU A 257 -7.25 0.41 -10.48
N ASP A 258 -6.38 0.12 -11.44
CA ASP A 258 -4.96 0.48 -11.40
C ASP A 258 -4.70 1.64 -12.37
N MET A 259 -5.23 1.57 -13.61
CA MET A 259 -5.07 2.63 -14.61
C MET A 259 -6.22 2.64 -15.63
N VAL A 260 -6.62 3.84 -16.07
CA VAL A 260 -7.41 4.01 -17.31
C VAL A 260 -6.44 4.05 -18.49
N VAL A 261 -6.60 3.12 -19.43
CA VAL A 261 -5.69 2.92 -20.57
C VAL A 261 -6.19 3.66 -21.81
N GLU A 262 -7.49 3.64 -22.05
CA GLU A 262 -8.15 4.28 -23.21
C GLU A 262 -9.53 4.79 -22.80
N GLN A 263 -9.95 5.94 -23.32
CA GLN A 263 -11.34 6.41 -23.26
C GLN A 263 -11.77 6.87 -24.64
N ASP A 264 -12.98 6.46 -25.04
CA ASP A 264 -13.59 6.80 -26.32
C ASP A 264 -15.05 7.23 -26.09
N ALA A 265 -15.29 8.53 -26.24
CA ALA A 265 -16.60 9.18 -26.12
C ALA A 265 -17.34 9.33 -27.46
N SER A 266 -16.83 8.76 -28.55
CA SER A 266 -17.46 8.88 -29.89
C SER A 266 -18.85 8.23 -29.97
N GLY A 267 -19.17 7.31 -29.06
CA GLY A 267 -20.48 6.68 -28.90
C GLY A 267 -21.53 7.53 -28.16
N SER A 268 -21.23 8.78 -27.81
CA SER A 268 -22.15 9.70 -27.13
C SER A 268 -22.96 10.60 -28.09
N LYS A 269 -23.23 10.14 -29.31
CA LYS A 269 -24.05 10.81 -30.34
C LYS A 269 -25.43 10.19 -30.46
#